data_AF-A0A6B2UR74-F1
#
_entry.id   AF-A0A6B2UR74-F1
#
_cell.length_a   1.000
_cell.length_b   1.000
_cell.length_c   1.000
_cell.angle_alpha   90.00
_cell.angle_beta   90.00
_cell.angle_gamma   90.00
#
_symmetry.space_group_name_H-M   'P 1'
#
loop_
_entity.id
_entity.type
_entity.pdbx_description
1 polymer ?
#
loop_
_entity_poly.entity_id
_entity_poly.type
_entity_poly.pdbx_seq_one_letter_code
_entity_poly.pdbx_strand_id
1 'polypeptide(L)'
;DVYLFKNNTDSAGNSYGCHENYLVARHGEFSRLADILIPFLVTRQLICGAGKVLQTPRGAVYCVSQRAEHIWEGVSSATTRSRPIINTRDEPHAD
;
A
#
# COMPACT_ATOMS: atom_id res chain seq x y z
N ASP A 1 -21.45 19.67 11.24
CA ASP A 1 -20.23 19.83 10.44
C ASP A 1 -19.88 18.55 9.72
N VAL A 2 -19.13 18.65 8.62
CA VAL A 2 -18.61 17.52 7.83
C VAL A 2 -17.09 17.58 7.86
N TYR A 3 -16.45 16.45 8.15
CA TYR A 3 -14.99 16.32 8.18
C TYR A 3 -14.53 15.30 7.13
N LEU A 4 -13.46 15.64 6.41
CA LEU A 4 -12.83 14.78 5.41
C LEU A 4 -11.33 14.70 5.72
N PHE A 5 -10.82 13.49 5.85
CA PHE A 5 -9.41 13.25 6.18
C PHE A 5 -8.72 12.58 5.01
N LYS A 6 -7.67 13.23 4.49
CA LYS A 6 -6.77 12.63 3.50
C LYS A 6 -5.66 11.87 4.22
N ASN A 7 -6.02 10.72 4.79
CA ASN A 7 -5.10 9.78 5.45
C ASN A 7 -5.43 8.34 5.01
N ASN A 8 -4.85 7.34 5.70
CA ASN A 8 -5.00 5.93 5.34
C ASN A 8 -5.56 5.04 6.43
N THR A 9 -5.79 5.58 7.63
CA THR A 9 -6.36 4.84 8.77
C THR A 9 -7.26 5.73 9.61
N ASP A 10 -8.29 5.17 10.22
CA ASP A 10 -9.06 5.85 11.27
C ASP A 10 -8.86 5.20 12.65
N SER A 11 -9.47 5.79 13.67
CA SER A 11 -9.42 5.30 15.05
C SER A 11 -10.16 3.98 15.27
N ALA A 12 -11.04 3.58 14.34
CA ALA A 12 -11.74 2.30 14.39
C ALA A 12 -10.91 1.15 13.75
N GLY A 13 -9.71 1.46 13.25
CA GLY A 13 -8.82 0.48 12.61
C GLY A 13 -9.15 0.21 11.14
N ASN A 14 -10.08 0.97 10.54
CA ASN A 14 -10.29 0.88 9.10
C ASN A 14 -9.07 1.43 8.38
N SER A 15 -8.84 0.93 7.16
CA SER A 15 -7.77 1.44 6.32
C SER A 15 -8.22 1.67 4.88
N TYR A 16 -7.83 2.82 4.34
CA TYR A 16 -8.21 3.36 3.04
C TYR A 16 -6.96 3.51 2.14
N GLY A 17 -7.14 3.40 0.82
CA GLY A 17 -6.05 3.36 -0.15
C GLY A 17 -5.69 4.71 -0.76
N CYS A 18 -4.40 4.91 -1.02
CA CYS A 18 -3.89 5.89 -1.99
C CYS A 18 -3.08 5.07 -3.00
N HIS A 19 -3.51 5.02 -4.26
CA HIS A 19 -2.95 4.11 -5.26
C HIS A 19 -2.18 4.87 -6.33
N GLU A 20 -1.03 4.32 -6.70
CA GLU A 20 -0.20 4.77 -7.83
C GLU A 20 -0.38 3.77 -8.97
N ASN A 21 -0.66 4.27 -10.18
CA ASN A 21 -0.82 3.46 -11.39
C ASN A 21 0.28 3.82 -12.38
N TYR A 22 0.96 2.81 -12.92
CA TYR A 22 2.04 2.97 -13.88
C TYR A 22 1.75 2.14 -15.13
N LEU A 23 1.75 2.79 -16.29
CA LEU A 23 1.70 2.08 -17.57
C LEU A 23 3.02 1.34 -17.77
N VAL A 24 2.94 0.03 -17.98
CA VAL A 24 4.09 -0.83 -18.27
C VAL A 24 3.85 -1.62 -19.55
N ALA A 25 4.92 -2.05 -20.21
CA ALA A 25 4.80 -2.90 -21.38
C ALA A 25 4.15 -4.24 -21.01
N ARG A 26 3.13 -4.65 -21.78
CA ARG A 26 2.48 -5.96 -21.63
C ARG A 26 3.43 -7.13 -21.91
N HIS A 27 4.36 -6.91 -22.84
CA HIS A 27 5.36 -7.89 -23.24
C HIS A 27 6.55 -7.81 -22.29
N GLY A 28 6.75 -8.87 -21.49
CA GLY A 28 7.85 -8.99 -20.54
C GLY A 28 7.51 -9.98 -19.42
N GLU A 29 8.49 -10.28 -18.57
CA GLU A 29 8.27 -11.11 -17.38
C GLU A 29 7.82 -10.25 -16.20
N PHE A 30 6.50 -10.19 -15.96
CA PHE A 30 5.94 -9.47 -14.82
C PHE A 30 6.59 -9.90 -13.49
N SER A 31 6.92 -11.19 -13.34
CA SER A 31 7.63 -11.71 -12.16
C SER A 31 8.95 -10.98 -11.92
N ARG A 32 9.73 -10.73 -12.97
CA ARG A 32 10.99 -9.99 -12.86
C ARG A 32 10.77 -8.55 -12.41
N LEU A 33 9.71 -7.90 -12.91
CA LEU A 33 9.35 -6.55 -12.47
C LEU A 33 8.99 -6.55 -10.97
N ALA A 34 8.19 -7.51 -10.53
CA ALA A 34 7.81 -7.66 -9.13
C ALA A 34 9.02 -7.91 -8.21
N ASP A 35 9.95 -8.79 -8.61
CA ASP A 35 11.16 -9.12 -7.85
C ASP A 35 12.05 -7.90 -7.61
N ILE A 36 12.11 -6.97 -8.58
CA ILE A 36 12.88 -5.73 -8.47
C ILE A 36 12.12 -4.67 -7.66
N LEU A 37 10.82 -4.51 -7.90
CA LEU A 37 10.04 -3.43 -7.31
C LEU A 37 9.66 -3.70 -5.84
N ILE A 38 9.37 -4.93 -5.45
CA ILE A 38 8.93 -5.23 -4.07
C ILE A 38 9.95 -4.76 -3.02
N PRO A 39 11.26 -5.05 -3.13
CA PRO A 39 12.25 -4.56 -2.17
C PRO A 39 12.27 -3.02 -2.07
N PHE A 40 12.18 -2.35 -3.21
CA PHE A 40 12.09 -0.89 -3.25
C PHE A 40 10.80 -0.39 -2.57
N LEU A 41 9.64 -0.93 -2.93
CA LEU A 41 8.35 -0.50 -2.39
C LEU A 41 8.22 -0.76 -0.88
N VAL A 42 8.77 -1.86 -0.37
CA VAL A 42 8.83 -2.15 1.08
C VAL A 42 9.66 -1.12 1.83
N THR A 43 10.80 -0.68 1.27
CA THR A 43 11.71 0.27 1.94
C THR A 43 11.35 1.73 1.70
N ARG A 44 10.63 2.05 0.61
CA ARG A 44 10.23 3.42 0.23
C ARG A 44 9.48 4.16 1.34
N GLN A 45 8.78 3.44 2.22
CA GLN A 45 8.10 4.05 3.38
C GLN A 45 9.03 4.90 4.26
N LEU A 46 10.34 4.60 4.29
CA LEU A 46 11.33 5.39 5.05
C LEU A 46 11.44 6.84 4.53
N ILE A 47 11.18 7.07 3.24
CA ILE A 47 11.32 8.39 2.61
C ILE A 47 9.99 9.03 2.26
N CYS A 48 8.89 8.26 2.16
CA CYS A 48 7.58 8.77 1.74
C CYS A 48 6.46 8.51 2.76
N GLY A 49 6.76 7.95 3.94
CA GLY A 49 5.76 7.63 4.95
C GLY A 49 5.10 8.87 5.57
N ALA A 50 3.77 8.84 5.70
CA ALA A 50 2.98 9.94 6.25
C ALA A 50 2.92 9.98 7.80
N GLY A 51 3.51 8.97 8.47
CA GLY A 51 3.50 8.86 9.92
C GLY A 51 2.15 8.44 10.52
N LYS A 52 2.17 7.68 11.62
CA LYS A 52 1.04 7.57 12.56
C LYS A 52 1.53 7.31 13.97
N VAL A 53 0.70 7.68 14.94
CA VAL A 53 0.84 7.21 16.32
C VAL A 53 -0.03 5.97 16.48
N LEU A 54 0.61 4.83 16.72
CA LEU A 54 -0.06 3.58 16.99
C LEU A 54 -0.18 3.39 18.51
N GLN A 55 -1.40 3.13 18.99
CA GLN A 55 -1.62 2.76 20.37
C GLN A 55 -1.31 1.28 20.56
N THR A 56 -0.40 0.95 21.48
CA THR A 56 -0.06 -0.42 21.84
C THR A 56 -0.32 -0.65 23.32
N PRO A 57 -0.40 -1.91 23.80
CA PRO A 57 -0.50 -2.20 25.22
C PRO A 57 0.66 -1.64 26.07
N ARG A 58 1.79 -1.28 25.44
CA ARG A 58 2.99 -0.72 26.09
C ARG A 58 3.07 0.81 25.96
N GLY A 59 2.02 1.44 25.44
CA GLY A 59 1.97 2.88 25.17
C GLY A 59 1.99 3.20 23.67
N ALA A 60 1.94 4.50 23.39
CA ALA A 60 1.93 5.03 22.04
C ALA A 60 3.32 4.92 21.40
N VAL A 61 3.38 4.45 20.14
CA VAL A 61 4.60 4.40 19.34
C VAL A 61 4.42 5.15 18.03
N TYR A 62 5.48 5.78 17.55
CA TYR A 62 5.49 6.38 16.22
C TYR A 62 5.81 5.32 15.16
N CYS A 63 4.99 5.26 14.12
CA CYS A 63 5.20 4.44 12.94
C CYS A 63 5.40 5.35 11.73
N VAL A 64 6.35 5.03 10.87
CA VAL A 64 6.61 5.81 9.65
C VAL A 64 5.48 5.63 8.61
N SER A 65 4.89 4.44 8.53
CA SER A 65 3.81 4.12 7.59
C SER A 65 2.46 3.93 8.27
N GLN A 66 1.40 4.49 7.68
CA GLN A 66 0.02 4.22 8.10
C GLN A 66 -0.49 2.86 7.59
N ARG A 67 0.04 2.39 6.45
CA ARG A 67 -0.49 1.26 5.68
C ARG A 67 0.19 -0.08 6.00
N ALA A 68 1.40 -0.07 6.54
CA ALA A 68 2.23 -1.27 6.65
C ALA A 68 1.56 -2.44 7.40
N GLU A 69 0.81 -2.16 8.47
CA GLU A 69 0.07 -3.19 9.23
C GLU A 69 -1.12 -3.81 8.48
N HIS A 70 -1.49 -3.24 7.33
CA HIS A 70 -2.63 -3.67 6.54
C HIS A 70 -2.22 -4.27 5.18
N ILE A 71 -0.94 -4.45 4.88
CA ILE A 71 -0.43 -5.03 3.63
C ILE A 71 0.19 -6.39 3.94
N TRP A 72 -0.23 -7.45 3.24
CA TRP A 72 0.13 -8.83 3.59
C TRP A 72 0.80 -9.61 2.48
N GLU A 73 0.39 -9.39 1.23
CA GLU A 73 0.92 -10.12 0.06
C GLU A 73 1.86 -9.25 -0.79
N GLY A 74 2.82 -9.87 -1.46
CA GLY A 74 3.66 -9.17 -2.44
C GLY A 74 2.88 -8.80 -3.70
N VAL A 75 2.13 -9.75 -4.25
CA VAL A 75 1.42 -9.62 -5.53
C VAL A 75 0.06 -10.31 -5.42
N SER A 76 -1.02 -9.65 -5.85
CA SER A 76 -2.37 -10.24 -5.90
C SER A 76 -3.28 -9.40 -6.80
N SER A 77 -4.39 -9.95 -7.29
CA SER A 77 -5.41 -9.16 -7.99
C SER A 77 -6.47 -8.57 -7.04
N ALA A 78 -6.51 -9.00 -5.78
CA ALA A 78 -7.48 -8.52 -4.80
C ALA A 78 -7.08 -7.17 -4.19
N THR A 79 -8.06 -6.38 -3.74
CA THR A 79 -7.83 -5.04 -3.17
C THR A 79 -8.14 -4.94 -1.67
N THR A 80 -8.94 -5.85 -1.10
CA THR A 80 -9.46 -5.72 0.28
C THR A 80 -9.15 -6.90 1.21
N ARG A 81 -9.07 -8.15 0.70
CA ARG A 81 -8.75 -9.34 1.51
C ARG A 81 -7.24 -9.55 1.71
N SER A 82 -6.47 -9.60 0.62
CA SER A 82 -5.01 -9.83 0.70
C SER A 82 -4.16 -8.56 0.70
N ARG A 83 -4.70 -7.45 0.17
CA ARG A 83 -4.07 -6.12 0.12
C ARG A 83 -2.59 -6.22 -0.29
N PRO A 84 -2.31 -6.54 -1.57
CA PRO A 84 -0.95 -6.77 -2.03
C PRO A 84 -0.15 -5.47 -2.16
N ILE A 85 1.18 -5.58 -2.19
CA ILE A 85 2.09 -4.48 -2.56
C ILE A 85 1.85 -4.09 -4.02
N ILE A 86 1.77 -5.06 -4.94
CA ILE A 86 1.46 -4.84 -6.36
C ILE A 86 0.10 -5.48 -6.67
N ASN A 87 -0.86 -4.65 -7.10
CA ASN A 87 -2.12 -5.15 -7.62
C ASN A 87 -2.01 -5.42 -9.13
N THR A 88 -2.40 -6.62 -9.56
CA THR A 88 -2.29 -7.07 -10.96
C THR A 88 -3.63 -7.19 -11.68
N ARG A 89 -4.65 -6.46 -11.22
CA ARG A 89 -5.94 -6.42 -11.91
C ARG A 89 -5.73 -5.93 -13.35
N ASP A 90 -6.16 -6.76 -14.30
CA ASP A 90 -5.99 -6.48 -15.73
C ASP A 90 -7.14 -5.60 -16.26
N GLU A 91 -7.06 -4.31 -15.94
CA GLU A 91 -7.95 -3.26 -16.43
C GLU A 91 -7.09 -2.11 -17.01
N PRO A 92 -6.37 -2.33 -18.14
CA PRO A 92 -5.26 -1.47 -18.57
C PRO A 92 -5.69 -0.08 -19.04
N HIS A 93 -6.95 0.09 -19.45
CA HIS A 93 -7.46 1.33 -20.05
C HIS A 93 -6.58 1.88 -21.20
N ALA A 94 -5.86 0.98 -21.86
CA ALA A 94 -4.94 1.19 -22.97
C ALA A 94 -4.86 -0.12 -23.80
N ASP A 95 -4.40 -0.02 -25.04
CA ASP A 95 -4.23 -1.16 -25.97
C ASP A 95 -2.93 -1.95 -25.75
#